data_AF-A0A932T183-F1
#
_entry.id   AF-A0A932T183-F1
#
_cell.length_a   1.000
_cell.length_b   1.000
_cell.length_c   1.000
_cell.angle_alpha   90.00
_cell.angle_beta   90.00
_cell.angle_gamma   90.00
#
_symmetry.space_group_name_H-M   'P 1'
#
loop_
_entity.id
_entity.type
_entity.pdbx_description
1 polymer ?
#
loop_
_entity_poly.entity_id
_entity_poly.type
_entity_poly.pdbx_seq_one_letter_code
_entity_poly.pdbx_strand_id
1 'polypeptide(L)'
;MTGMNGVDLARFEFDYDTTWQAFFLDANLNVYSRYGGRDEKSADGRHSVASLQHTMNEVLVAHERRRRPESRSDADLQPAPRSKTTPEDIPLLKAGHQGCVHCHQIAEYRALQSFHDGKFSRDSIFGFPLPDNVGINFDLAHGHRVDAVVPESPAAKGGLAPGDVVTRVDDVPVRSEQDFRWALHRVVEKRSVVVTALRAAGSKPSQPVSIKLDFHADWRKTDLGWRKSLRSVPLPLGFLGYALGREERRTAKLPDGRLAIKVVSLRGGGLAGNLGLEKGDLIVSLAGRSDERTLDDFKSDLLRRYAPGDKVRLTVLRDGKSLELTGPFPPWDTTDTSVP
;
A
#
# COMPACT_ATOMS: atom_id res chain seq x y z
N MET A 1 9.41 8.73 -19.75
CA MET A 1 8.20 9.42 -20.24
C MET A 1 7.12 9.19 -19.17
N THR A 2 6.62 10.26 -18.53
CA THR A 2 5.70 10.19 -17.36
C THR A 2 4.22 10.29 -17.75
N GLY A 3 3.91 10.42 -19.05
CA GLY A 3 2.55 10.52 -19.55
C GLY A 3 1.83 9.17 -19.55
N MET A 4 0.64 9.15 -18.96
CA MET A 4 -0.20 7.96 -18.80
C MET A 4 -1.43 7.97 -19.70
N ASN A 5 -1.62 9.00 -20.53
CA ASN A 5 -2.77 9.12 -21.42
C ASN A 5 -2.95 7.88 -22.30
N GLY A 6 -4.17 7.36 -22.36
CA GLY A 6 -4.52 6.17 -23.16
C GLY A 6 -3.91 4.84 -22.70
N VAL A 7 -3.07 4.84 -21.65
CA VAL A 7 -2.50 3.61 -21.06
C VAL A 7 -3.64 2.75 -20.53
N ASP A 8 -3.58 1.45 -20.83
CA ASP A 8 -4.52 0.47 -20.27
C ASP A 8 -4.19 0.22 -18.79
N LEU A 9 -4.89 0.93 -17.91
CA LEU A 9 -4.74 0.85 -16.46
C LEU A 9 -5.22 -0.48 -15.89
N ALA A 10 -6.07 -1.23 -16.61
CA ALA A 10 -6.52 -2.56 -16.17
C ALA A 10 -5.46 -3.62 -16.50
N ARG A 11 -4.68 -3.43 -17.56
CA ARG A 11 -3.56 -4.32 -17.92
C ARG A 11 -2.29 -4.01 -17.14
N PHE A 12 -1.97 -2.73 -17.03
CA PHE A 12 -0.75 -2.21 -16.39
C PHE A 12 -1.06 -1.59 -15.04
N GLU A 13 -1.63 -2.39 -14.14
CA GLU A 13 -1.90 -1.99 -12.77
C GLU A 13 -0.62 -2.09 -11.91
N PHE A 14 -0.34 -1.04 -11.14
CA PHE A 14 0.79 -0.97 -10.21
C PHE A 14 0.51 -0.02 -9.04
N ASP A 15 1.38 -0.07 -8.04
CA ASP A 15 1.32 0.81 -6.88
C ASP A 15 1.88 2.19 -7.23
N TYR A 16 1.00 3.18 -7.38
CA TYR A 16 1.33 4.55 -7.82
C TYR A 16 2.19 5.33 -6.82
N ASP A 17 2.37 4.84 -5.59
CA ASP A 17 3.23 5.47 -4.58
C ASP A 17 4.68 4.94 -4.61
N THR A 18 4.97 3.97 -5.47
CA THR A 18 6.33 3.42 -5.61
C THR A 18 7.23 4.36 -6.39
N THR A 19 8.51 4.37 -6.02
CA THR A 19 9.54 5.17 -6.71
C THR A 19 9.87 4.57 -8.08
N TRP A 20 9.75 3.25 -8.23
CA TRP A 20 10.10 2.54 -9.44
C TRP A 20 9.32 1.22 -9.54
N GLN A 21 8.90 0.90 -10.77
CA GLN A 21 8.13 -0.28 -11.13
C GLN A 21 8.48 -0.66 -12.58
N ALA A 22 8.59 -1.96 -12.84
CA ALA A 22 8.78 -2.53 -14.16
C ALA A 22 7.73 -3.60 -14.48
N PHE A 23 7.50 -3.80 -15.76
CA PHE A 23 6.73 -4.90 -16.32
C PHE A 23 7.60 -5.66 -17.31
N PHE A 24 7.51 -6.98 -17.29
CA PHE A 24 8.10 -7.86 -18.30
C PHE A 24 6.99 -8.36 -19.20
N LEU A 25 7.08 -8.12 -20.51
CA LEU A 25 5.97 -8.36 -21.43
C LEU A 25 6.42 -8.91 -22.79
N ASP A 26 5.50 -9.61 -23.48
CA ASP A 26 5.66 -9.99 -24.89
C ASP A 26 5.24 -8.87 -25.86
N ALA A 27 5.42 -9.11 -27.16
CA ALA A 27 5.07 -8.15 -28.22
C ALA A 27 3.56 -7.83 -28.30
N ASN A 28 2.70 -8.65 -27.70
CA ASN A 28 1.25 -8.42 -27.61
C ASN A 28 0.86 -7.79 -26.26
N LEU A 29 1.84 -7.24 -25.52
CA LEU A 29 1.66 -6.63 -24.22
C LEU A 29 1.13 -7.60 -23.16
N ASN A 30 1.32 -8.92 -23.33
CA ASN A 30 1.06 -9.88 -22.26
C ASN A 30 2.14 -9.79 -21.20
N VAL A 31 1.73 -9.61 -19.95
CA VAL A 31 2.65 -9.45 -18.82
C VAL A 31 3.05 -10.83 -18.30
N TYR A 32 4.34 -11.10 -18.23
CA TYR A 32 4.90 -12.27 -17.55
C TYR A 32 5.06 -12.03 -16.05
N SER A 33 5.57 -10.86 -15.68
CA SER A 33 5.85 -10.49 -14.30
C SER A 33 5.91 -8.98 -14.12
N ARG A 34 5.70 -8.54 -12.88
CA ARG A 34 5.85 -7.17 -12.38
C ARG A 34 7.06 -7.16 -11.46
N TYR A 35 7.82 -6.09 -11.39
CA TYR A 35 8.92 -5.97 -10.43
C TYR A 35 9.04 -4.54 -9.91
N GLY A 36 9.50 -4.36 -8.68
CA GLY A 36 9.47 -3.10 -7.96
C GLY A 36 8.94 -3.31 -6.55
N GLY A 37 8.52 -2.22 -5.90
CA GLY A 37 7.97 -2.25 -4.55
C GLY A 37 8.55 -1.19 -3.64
N ARG A 38 7.92 -0.98 -2.49
CA ARG A 38 8.31 0.00 -1.49
C ARG A 38 7.59 -0.32 -0.20
N ASP A 39 8.21 0.00 0.92
CA ASP A 39 7.57 0.02 2.23
C ASP A 39 7.93 1.31 2.98
N GLU A 40 7.56 1.37 4.26
CA GLU A 40 7.84 2.50 5.14
C GLU A 40 9.33 2.67 5.48
N LYS A 41 10.14 1.62 5.33
CA LYS A 41 11.55 1.63 5.74
C LYS A 41 12.41 2.34 4.71
N SER A 42 12.22 2.05 3.42
CA SER A 42 12.96 2.73 2.34
C SER A 42 12.24 2.69 1.00
N ALA A 43 12.57 3.66 0.14
CA ALA A 43 12.10 3.76 -1.24
C ALA A 43 12.53 2.58 -2.14
N ASP A 44 13.63 1.92 -1.78
CA ASP A 44 14.28 0.81 -2.47
C ASP A 44 14.42 -0.46 -1.61
N GLY A 45 13.84 -0.46 -0.40
CA GLY A 45 14.01 -1.54 0.59
C GLY A 45 13.45 -2.90 0.17
N ARG A 46 12.69 -2.93 -0.93
CA ARG A 46 12.11 -4.14 -1.53
C ARG A 46 12.77 -4.51 -2.86
N HIS A 47 13.91 -3.89 -3.19
CA HIS A 47 14.63 -4.13 -4.45
C HIS A 47 16.00 -4.75 -4.19
N SER A 48 16.44 -5.58 -5.13
CA SER A 48 17.83 -6.04 -5.21
C SER A 48 18.18 -6.33 -6.66
N VAL A 49 19.42 -6.03 -7.06
CA VAL A 49 19.92 -6.39 -8.39
C VAL A 49 19.81 -7.90 -8.61
N ALA A 50 20.07 -8.70 -7.58
CA ALA A 50 20.00 -10.16 -7.65
C ALA A 50 18.57 -10.65 -7.93
N SER A 51 17.55 -10.12 -7.23
CA SER A 51 16.17 -10.55 -7.44
C SER A 51 15.59 -10.02 -8.75
N LEU A 52 16.03 -8.85 -9.22
CA LEU A 52 15.71 -8.35 -10.55
C LEU A 52 16.25 -9.30 -11.63
N GLN A 53 17.54 -9.67 -11.55
CA GLN A 53 18.16 -10.61 -12.49
C GLN A 53 17.47 -11.98 -12.45
N HIS A 54 17.14 -12.47 -11.25
CA HIS A 54 16.42 -13.72 -11.07
C HIS A 54 15.04 -13.68 -11.75
N THR A 55 14.25 -12.62 -11.52
CA THR A 55 12.96 -12.38 -12.17
C THR A 55 13.10 -12.38 -13.70
N MET A 56 14.10 -11.66 -14.23
CA MET A 56 14.37 -11.58 -15.67
C MET A 56 14.67 -12.96 -16.27
N ASN A 57 15.47 -13.79 -15.58
CA ASN A 57 15.80 -15.14 -16.04
C ASN A 57 14.56 -16.05 -16.04
N GLU A 58 13.73 -16.02 -14.99
CA GLU A 58 12.48 -16.80 -14.96
C GLU A 58 11.48 -16.36 -16.04
N VAL A 59 11.43 -15.06 -16.34
CA VAL A 59 10.65 -14.52 -17.47
C VAL A 59 11.15 -15.06 -18.80
N LEU A 60 12.47 -15.10 -19.03
CA LEU A 60 13.05 -15.64 -20.27
C LEU A 60 12.70 -17.13 -20.44
N VAL A 61 12.81 -17.93 -19.38
CA VAL A 61 12.40 -19.33 -19.39
C VAL A 61 10.91 -19.48 -19.73
N ALA A 62 10.05 -18.68 -19.11
CA ALA A 62 8.61 -18.70 -19.40
C ALA A 62 8.30 -18.27 -20.85
N HIS A 63 9.04 -17.28 -21.37
CA HIS A 63 8.92 -16.82 -22.74
C HIS A 63 9.33 -17.91 -23.75
N GLU A 64 10.47 -18.56 -23.53
CA GLU A 64 10.96 -19.67 -24.37
C GLU A 64 9.99 -20.85 -24.38
N ARG A 65 9.43 -21.22 -23.22
CA ARG A 65 8.40 -22.25 -23.13
C ARG A 65 7.15 -21.91 -23.93
N ARG A 66 6.67 -20.66 -23.88
CA ARG A 66 5.52 -20.22 -24.68
C ARG A 66 5.78 -20.20 -26.19
N ARG A 67 7.04 -20.04 -26.62
CA ARG A 67 7.40 -20.05 -28.05
C ARG A 67 7.33 -21.44 -28.69
N ARG A 68 7.37 -22.50 -27.87
CA ARG A 68 7.24 -23.88 -28.33
C ARG A 68 5.76 -24.23 -28.49
N PRO A 69 5.28 -24.56 -29.71
CA PRO A 69 3.85 -24.81 -29.98
C PRO A 69 3.21 -25.83 -29.03
N GLU A 70 3.95 -26.91 -28.72
CA GLU A 70 3.51 -28.01 -27.87
C GLU A 70 3.35 -27.66 -26.38
N SER A 71 3.97 -26.57 -25.92
CA SER A 71 3.90 -26.10 -24.53
C SER A 71 3.34 -24.69 -24.39
N ARG A 72 2.72 -24.16 -25.45
CA ARG A 72 2.11 -22.83 -25.45
C ARG A 72 0.92 -22.81 -24.49
N SER A 73 1.09 -22.10 -23.38
CA SER A 73 0.06 -21.90 -22.36
C SER A 73 0.10 -20.47 -21.85
N ASP A 74 -1.07 -19.92 -21.55
CA ASP A 74 -1.19 -18.60 -20.91
C ASP A 74 -1.06 -18.70 -19.37
N ALA A 75 -0.86 -19.90 -18.81
CA ALA A 75 -0.61 -20.10 -17.38
C ALA A 75 0.66 -19.38 -16.87
N ASP A 76 1.57 -19.04 -17.79
CA ASP A 76 2.78 -18.27 -17.52
C ASP A 76 2.58 -16.76 -17.49
N LEU A 77 1.44 -16.29 -17.99
CA LEU A 77 1.11 -14.88 -18.08
C LEU A 77 0.25 -14.45 -16.89
N GLN A 78 0.37 -13.18 -16.55
CA GLN A 78 -0.55 -12.53 -15.63
C GLN A 78 -1.96 -12.50 -16.24
N PRO A 79 -3.02 -12.71 -15.42
CA PRO A 79 -4.40 -12.64 -15.88
C PRO A 79 -4.71 -11.39 -16.70
N ALA A 80 -5.36 -11.59 -17.85
CA ALA A 80 -5.80 -10.48 -18.69
C ALA A 80 -7.02 -9.78 -18.08
N PRO A 81 -7.09 -8.43 -18.15
CA PRO A 81 -8.28 -7.71 -17.72
C PRO A 81 -9.46 -8.05 -18.63
N ARG A 82 -10.69 -8.02 -18.08
CA ARG A 82 -11.93 -8.23 -18.86
C ARG A 82 -12.22 -7.07 -19.81
N SER A 83 -11.81 -5.86 -19.44
CA SER A 83 -12.00 -4.65 -20.22
C SER A 83 -10.83 -3.70 -20.01
N LYS A 84 -10.44 -3.00 -21.09
CA LYS A 84 -9.49 -1.89 -21.01
C LYS A 84 -10.11 -0.75 -20.22
N THR A 85 -9.30 -0.08 -19.40
CA THR A 85 -9.66 1.20 -18.79
C THR A 85 -8.50 2.17 -18.96
N THR A 86 -8.75 3.44 -19.23
CA THR A 86 -7.71 4.46 -19.36
C THR A 86 -7.92 5.58 -18.33
N PRO A 87 -6.94 6.48 -18.13
CA PRO A 87 -7.15 7.61 -17.23
C PRO A 87 -8.35 8.49 -17.60
N GLU A 88 -8.61 8.63 -18.90
CA GLU A 88 -9.71 9.42 -19.44
C GLU A 88 -11.10 8.82 -19.14
N ASP A 89 -11.16 7.55 -18.71
CA ASP A 89 -12.39 6.92 -18.26
C ASP A 89 -12.77 7.32 -16.82
N ILE A 90 -11.89 8.02 -16.08
CA ILE A 90 -12.19 8.54 -14.74
C ILE A 90 -12.89 9.90 -14.89
N PRO A 91 -14.19 10.03 -14.58
CA PRO A 91 -14.96 11.25 -14.88
C PRO A 91 -14.37 12.53 -14.29
N LEU A 92 -14.00 12.51 -13.00
CA LEU A 92 -13.42 13.69 -12.34
C LEU A 92 -12.04 14.05 -12.88
N LEU A 93 -11.22 13.07 -13.29
CA LEU A 93 -9.93 13.34 -13.94
C LEU A 93 -10.16 14.03 -15.28
N LYS A 94 -11.06 13.47 -16.11
CA LYS A 94 -11.39 14.02 -17.43
C LYS A 94 -11.95 15.44 -17.35
N ALA A 95 -12.74 15.73 -16.31
CA ALA A 95 -13.31 17.05 -16.08
C ALA A 95 -12.29 18.04 -15.49
N GLY A 96 -11.47 17.58 -14.54
CA GLY A 96 -10.59 18.42 -13.73
C GLY A 96 -9.17 18.61 -14.28
N HIS A 97 -8.76 17.86 -15.31
CA HIS A 97 -7.40 17.92 -15.84
C HIS A 97 -7.36 17.98 -17.37
N GLN A 98 -6.57 18.90 -17.92
CA GLN A 98 -6.33 19.04 -19.35
C GLN A 98 -4.84 18.77 -19.65
N GLY A 99 -4.56 17.98 -20.68
CA GLY A 99 -3.20 17.67 -21.13
C GLY A 99 -2.64 16.35 -20.60
N CYS A 100 -1.32 16.32 -20.34
CA CYS A 100 -0.60 15.10 -19.96
C CYS A 100 -1.01 14.63 -18.56
N VAL A 101 -1.43 13.38 -18.44
CA VAL A 101 -1.77 12.75 -17.17
C VAL A 101 -0.56 12.07 -16.56
N HIS A 102 -0.26 12.34 -15.30
CA HIS A 102 0.80 11.67 -14.53
C HIS A 102 0.24 10.55 -13.66
N CYS A 103 1.11 9.61 -13.28
CA CYS A 103 0.75 8.42 -12.51
C CYS A 103 0.07 8.76 -11.15
N HIS A 104 0.59 9.73 -10.39
CA HIS A 104 -0.01 10.11 -9.11
C HIS A 104 -1.44 10.64 -9.26
N GLN A 105 -1.70 11.43 -10.32
CA GLN A 105 -3.03 11.99 -10.58
C GLN A 105 -4.07 10.88 -10.76
N ILE A 106 -3.70 9.76 -11.39
CA ILE A 106 -4.62 8.62 -11.56
C ILE A 106 -5.04 8.05 -10.21
N ALA A 107 -4.09 7.81 -9.30
CA ALA A 107 -4.41 7.28 -7.97
C ALA A 107 -5.29 8.24 -7.16
N GLU A 108 -4.94 9.53 -7.19
CA GLU A 108 -5.65 10.58 -6.46
C GLU A 108 -7.08 10.77 -7.00
N TYR A 109 -7.25 10.85 -8.33
CA TYR A 109 -8.58 10.97 -8.94
C TYR A 109 -9.40 9.69 -8.83
N ARG A 110 -8.79 8.49 -8.81
CA ARG A 110 -9.52 7.24 -8.53
C ARG A 110 -10.07 7.23 -7.11
N ALA A 111 -9.26 7.63 -6.13
CA ALA A 111 -9.72 7.77 -4.75
C ALA A 111 -10.88 8.76 -4.71
N LEU A 112 -10.70 9.97 -5.24
CA LEU A 112 -11.73 11.01 -5.27
C LEU A 112 -13.03 10.55 -5.97
N GLN A 113 -12.92 9.93 -7.14
CA GLN A 113 -14.07 9.40 -7.88
C GLN A 113 -14.82 8.34 -7.08
N SER A 114 -14.12 7.48 -6.33
CA SER A 114 -14.78 6.46 -5.52
C SER A 114 -15.65 7.04 -4.40
N PHE A 115 -15.29 8.20 -3.85
CA PHE A 115 -16.14 8.92 -2.89
C PHE A 115 -17.40 9.46 -3.58
N HIS A 116 -17.25 10.11 -4.74
CA HIS A 116 -18.38 10.64 -5.53
C HIS A 116 -19.35 9.55 -5.99
N ASP A 117 -18.83 8.38 -6.35
CA ASP A 117 -19.61 7.22 -6.77
C ASP A 117 -20.29 6.48 -5.59
N GLY A 118 -19.97 6.83 -4.33
CA GLY A 118 -20.40 6.07 -3.15
C GLY A 118 -19.81 4.66 -3.08
N LYS A 119 -18.71 4.40 -3.80
CA LYS A 119 -18.03 3.08 -3.90
C LYS A 119 -16.76 3.00 -3.06
N PHE A 120 -16.40 4.08 -2.35
CA PHE A 120 -15.23 4.11 -1.52
C PHE A 120 -15.26 2.98 -0.47
N SER A 121 -14.16 2.25 -0.35
CA SER A 121 -13.94 1.28 0.72
C SER A 121 -12.68 1.69 1.47
N ARG A 122 -12.71 1.65 2.81
CA ARG A 122 -11.52 1.93 3.61
C ARG A 122 -10.36 1.01 3.27
N ASP A 123 -10.64 -0.21 2.83
CA ASP A 123 -9.60 -1.17 2.42
C ASP A 123 -8.87 -0.73 1.13
N SER A 124 -9.48 0.14 0.31
CA SER A 124 -8.89 0.57 -0.96
C SER A 124 -7.66 1.46 -0.78
N ILE A 125 -7.49 2.11 0.38
CA ILE A 125 -6.28 2.90 0.68
C ILE A 125 -5.08 1.98 1.00
N PHE A 126 -5.35 0.72 1.32
CA PHE A 126 -4.35 -0.32 1.60
C PHE A 126 -4.11 -1.17 0.35
N GLY A 127 -3.85 -0.49 -0.77
CA GLY A 127 -3.47 -1.11 -2.04
C GLY A 127 -2.14 -1.87 -1.95
N PHE A 128 -1.98 -2.89 -2.78
CA PHE A 128 -0.75 -3.71 -2.85
C PHE A 128 -0.18 -4.12 -1.48
N PRO A 129 -0.94 -4.90 -0.67
CA PRO A 129 -0.50 -5.32 0.66
C PRO A 129 0.88 -5.97 0.63
N LEU A 130 1.69 -5.74 1.67
CA LEU A 130 3.00 -6.35 1.80
C LEU A 130 2.86 -7.86 2.08
N PRO A 131 3.84 -8.71 1.72
CA PRO A 131 3.85 -10.11 2.15
C PRO A 131 3.81 -10.27 3.67
N ASP A 132 4.39 -9.30 4.39
CA ASP A 132 4.40 -9.20 5.85
C ASP A 132 2.99 -9.26 6.46
N ASN A 133 2.00 -8.68 5.76
CA ASN A 133 0.60 -8.65 6.18
C ASN A 133 -0.02 -10.04 6.36
N VAL A 134 0.49 -11.03 5.62
CA VAL A 134 0.07 -12.43 5.71
C VAL A 134 1.12 -13.30 6.41
N GLY A 135 2.17 -12.67 6.97
CA GLY A 135 3.23 -13.29 7.74
C GLY A 135 4.35 -13.92 6.93
N ILE A 136 4.61 -13.41 5.73
CA ILE A 136 5.68 -13.91 4.85
C ILE A 136 6.78 -12.87 4.77
N ASN A 137 8.01 -13.30 5.00
CA ASN A 137 9.20 -12.51 4.69
C ASN A 137 9.90 -13.21 3.53
N PHE A 138 10.08 -12.52 2.41
CA PHE A 138 10.85 -13.05 1.29
C PHE A 138 12.34 -12.76 1.44
N ASP A 139 13.16 -13.68 0.95
CA ASP A 139 14.57 -13.43 0.68
C ASP A 139 14.68 -12.35 -0.39
N LEU A 140 15.21 -11.18 -0.01
CA LEU A 140 15.33 -10.00 -0.88
C LEU A 140 16.20 -10.27 -2.13
N ALA A 141 17.21 -11.14 -2.03
CA ALA A 141 18.08 -11.47 -3.14
C ALA A 141 17.43 -12.45 -4.12
N HIS A 142 16.44 -13.24 -3.68
CA HIS A 142 15.69 -14.14 -4.54
C HIS A 142 14.39 -13.51 -5.08
N GLY A 143 13.67 -12.76 -4.26
CA GLY A 143 12.44 -12.04 -4.61
C GLY A 143 11.12 -12.75 -4.26
N HIS A 144 11.07 -14.08 -4.26
CA HIS A 144 9.83 -14.87 -4.01
C HIS A 144 10.09 -16.21 -3.30
N ARG A 145 11.28 -16.37 -2.72
CA ARG A 145 11.59 -17.46 -1.78
C ARG A 145 11.30 -17.00 -0.37
N VAL A 146 10.56 -17.80 0.39
CA VAL A 146 10.26 -17.53 1.78
C VAL A 146 11.54 -17.65 2.60
N ASP A 147 11.98 -16.55 3.20
CA ASP A 147 13.09 -16.53 4.15
C ASP A 147 12.59 -16.88 5.56
N ALA A 148 11.49 -16.25 5.98
CA ALA A 148 10.88 -16.49 7.27
C ALA A 148 9.35 -16.43 7.20
N VAL A 149 8.72 -17.11 8.15
CA VAL A 149 7.27 -17.07 8.36
C VAL A 149 6.98 -16.62 9.78
N VAL A 150 6.15 -15.60 9.93
CA VAL A 150 5.78 -15.05 11.24
C VAL A 150 4.90 -16.06 11.99
N PRO A 151 5.21 -16.44 13.24
CA PRO A 151 4.37 -17.34 14.03
C PRO A 151 2.92 -16.86 14.15
N GLU A 152 1.97 -17.79 14.20
CA GLU A 152 0.51 -17.52 14.31
C GLU A 152 -0.13 -16.73 13.17
N SER A 153 0.64 -16.38 12.13
CA SER A 153 0.17 -15.67 10.94
C SER A 153 -0.67 -16.56 10.01
N PRO A 154 -1.38 -15.98 9.02
CA PRO A 154 -2.02 -16.74 7.95
C PRO A 154 -1.08 -17.72 7.26
N ALA A 155 0.16 -17.30 6.94
CA ALA A 155 1.18 -18.15 6.33
C ALA A 155 1.59 -19.32 7.21
N ALA A 156 1.83 -19.08 8.51
CA ALA A 156 2.15 -20.15 9.45
C ALA A 156 1.01 -21.17 9.58
N LYS A 157 -0.23 -20.68 9.73
CA LYS A 157 -1.43 -21.53 9.86
C LYS A 157 -1.72 -22.34 8.60
N GLY A 158 -1.42 -21.78 7.42
CA GLY A 158 -1.48 -22.49 6.15
C GLY A 158 -0.37 -23.53 5.96
N GLY A 159 0.67 -23.50 6.80
CA GLY A 159 1.80 -24.42 6.71
C GLY A 159 2.84 -24.04 5.66
N LEU A 160 2.93 -22.76 5.28
CA LEU A 160 4.06 -22.22 4.50
C LEU A 160 5.31 -22.26 5.38
N ALA A 161 6.47 -22.56 4.78
CA ALA A 161 7.72 -22.75 5.50
C ALA A 161 8.89 -21.99 4.87
N PRO A 162 9.91 -21.61 5.66
CA PRO A 162 11.18 -21.14 5.13
C PRO A 162 11.75 -22.08 4.06
N GLY A 163 12.29 -21.49 2.99
CA GLY A 163 12.83 -22.18 1.83
C GLY A 163 11.83 -22.45 0.71
N ASP A 164 10.52 -22.39 0.97
CA ASP A 164 9.48 -22.51 -0.04
C ASP A 164 9.64 -21.41 -1.10
N VAL A 165 9.54 -21.77 -2.39
CA VAL A 165 9.53 -20.79 -3.49
C VAL A 165 8.09 -20.61 -3.96
N VAL A 166 7.51 -19.43 -3.76
CA VAL A 166 6.13 -19.16 -4.15
C VAL A 166 6.06 -18.99 -5.66
N THR A 167 5.31 -19.86 -6.34
CA THR A 167 5.21 -19.87 -7.81
C THR A 167 3.84 -19.38 -8.31
N ARG A 168 2.82 -19.38 -7.44
CA ARG A 168 1.48 -18.93 -7.80
C ARG A 168 0.68 -18.48 -6.58
N VAL A 169 -0.21 -17.51 -6.78
CA VAL A 169 -1.28 -17.14 -5.85
C VAL A 169 -2.59 -17.08 -6.62
N ASP A 170 -3.54 -17.96 -6.32
CA ASP A 170 -4.75 -18.19 -7.12
C ASP A 170 -4.38 -18.38 -8.61
N ASP A 171 -4.76 -17.44 -9.48
CA ASP A 171 -4.48 -17.43 -10.92
C ASP A 171 -3.22 -16.62 -11.31
N VAL A 172 -2.55 -15.97 -10.34
CA VAL A 172 -1.37 -15.11 -10.55
C VAL A 172 -0.08 -15.92 -10.52
N PRO A 173 0.68 -16.07 -11.64
CA PRO A 173 2.04 -16.57 -11.56
C PRO A 173 2.93 -15.60 -10.79
N VAL A 174 3.82 -16.12 -9.95
CA VAL A 174 4.72 -15.32 -9.11
C VAL A 174 6.17 -15.60 -9.50
N ARG A 175 6.88 -14.53 -9.89
CA ARG A 175 8.34 -14.53 -10.15
C ARG A 175 9.06 -13.42 -9.40
N SER A 176 8.32 -12.66 -8.59
CA SER A 176 8.80 -11.54 -7.78
C SER A 176 7.85 -11.26 -6.61
N GLU A 177 8.33 -10.53 -5.62
CA GLU A 177 7.50 -10.03 -4.52
C GLU A 177 6.34 -9.17 -5.06
N GLN A 178 6.55 -8.39 -6.11
CA GLN A 178 5.54 -7.49 -6.65
C GLN A 178 4.41 -8.23 -7.37
N ASP A 179 4.67 -9.40 -7.97
CA ASP A 179 3.61 -10.28 -8.46
C ASP A 179 2.74 -10.77 -7.28
N PHE A 180 3.38 -11.18 -6.17
CA PHE A 180 2.68 -11.60 -4.96
C PHE A 180 1.82 -10.47 -4.37
N ARG A 181 2.37 -9.26 -4.24
CA ARG A 181 1.64 -8.06 -3.78
C ARG A 181 0.46 -7.72 -4.67
N TRP A 182 0.61 -7.85 -6.00
CA TRP A 182 -0.48 -7.65 -6.94
C TRP A 182 -1.56 -8.73 -6.82
N ALA A 183 -1.18 -10.00 -6.59
CA ALA A 183 -2.14 -11.05 -6.30
C ALA A 183 -2.99 -10.72 -5.06
N LEU A 184 -2.34 -10.29 -3.97
CA LEU A 184 -3.03 -9.84 -2.76
C LEU A 184 -3.90 -8.60 -3.02
N HIS A 185 -3.44 -7.66 -3.85
CA HIS A 185 -4.22 -6.47 -4.20
C HIS A 185 -5.59 -6.82 -4.79
N ARG A 186 -5.66 -7.83 -5.66
CA ARG A 186 -6.88 -8.29 -6.34
C ARG A 186 -7.92 -8.95 -5.41
N VAL A 187 -7.59 -9.21 -4.15
CA VAL A 187 -8.47 -9.89 -3.19
C VAL A 187 -9.47 -8.91 -2.55
N VAL A 188 -10.52 -8.48 -3.26
CA VAL A 188 -11.43 -7.44 -2.74
C VAL A 188 -12.44 -7.99 -1.72
N GLU A 189 -13.06 -9.15 -2.00
CA GLU A 189 -14.16 -9.71 -1.18
C GLU A 189 -13.78 -11.01 -0.45
N LYS A 190 -12.83 -11.77 -1.01
CA LYS A 190 -12.41 -13.05 -0.43
C LYS A 190 -11.59 -12.79 0.84
N ARG A 191 -11.72 -13.70 1.81
CA ARG A 191 -10.87 -13.73 3.02
C ARG A 191 -9.80 -14.81 2.97
N SER A 192 -9.44 -15.26 1.77
CA SER A 192 -8.38 -16.24 1.60
C SER A 192 -7.83 -16.25 0.19
N VAL A 193 -6.61 -16.77 0.04
CA VAL A 193 -5.99 -17.14 -1.24
C VAL A 193 -5.37 -18.54 -1.14
N VAL A 194 -5.17 -19.18 -2.29
CA VAL A 194 -4.36 -20.40 -2.37
C VAL A 194 -3.00 -20.05 -2.95
N VAL A 195 -1.94 -20.35 -2.20
CA VAL A 195 -0.55 -20.21 -2.61
C VAL A 195 -0.04 -21.56 -3.09
N THR A 196 0.51 -21.61 -4.30
CA THR A 196 1.31 -22.76 -4.76
C THR A 196 2.79 -22.43 -4.58
N ALA A 197 3.50 -23.28 -3.84
CA ALA A 197 4.93 -23.15 -3.63
C ALA A 197 5.68 -24.43 -4.02
N LEU A 198 6.95 -24.30 -4.40
CA LEU A 198 7.86 -25.42 -4.55
C LEU A 198 8.61 -25.61 -3.23
N ARG A 199 8.44 -26.78 -2.62
CA ARG A 199 9.08 -27.15 -1.36
C ARG A 199 10.21 -28.15 -1.60
N ALA A 200 11.36 -27.88 -0.99
CA ALA A 200 12.50 -28.80 -1.04
C ALA A 200 12.14 -30.16 -0.41
N ALA A 201 12.58 -31.24 -1.05
CA ALA A 201 12.33 -32.62 -0.61
C ALA A 201 13.65 -33.37 -0.39
N GLY A 202 14.59 -32.74 0.34
CA GLY A 202 15.95 -33.24 0.54
C GLY A 202 16.67 -33.41 -0.80
N SER A 203 17.17 -34.61 -1.09
CA SER A 203 17.84 -34.92 -2.36
C SER A 203 16.89 -35.12 -3.55
N LYS A 204 15.57 -35.09 -3.33
CA LYS A 204 14.56 -35.25 -4.41
C LYS A 204 14.22 -33.90 -5.04
N PRO A 205 13.70 -33.88 -6.29
CA PRO A 205 13.18 -32.68 -6.91
C PRO A 205 12.12 -32.01 -6.02
N SER A 206 12.14 -30.67 -5.98
CA SER A 206 11.16 -29.89 -5.23
C SER A 206 9.74 -30.23 -5.69
N GLN A 207 8.82 -30.33 -4.73
CA GLN A 207 7.44 -30.72 -5.00
C GLN A 207 6.51 -29.51 -4.87
N PRO A 208 5.48 -29.39 -5.72
CA PRO A 208 4.46 -28.37 -5.55
C PRO A 208 3.60 -28.69 -4.32
N VAL A 209 3.39 -27.69 -3.47
CA VAL A 209 2.46 -27.71 -2.34
C VAL A 209 1.42 -26.61 -2.52
N SER A 210 0.16 -26.90 -2.22
CA SER A 210 -0.93 -25.92 -2.23
C SER A 210 -1.32 -25.57 -0.81
N ILE A 211 -1.22 -24.29 -0.47
CA ILE A 211 -1.35 -23.77 0.87
C ILE A 211 -2.45 -22.71 0.88
N LYS A 212 -3.51 -22.92 1.66
CA LYS A 212 -4.56 -21.92 1.83
C LYS A 212 -4.16 -20.94 2.92
N LEU A 213 -4.19 -19.65 2.61
CA LEU A 213 -3.99 -18.57 3.58
C LEU A 213 -5.33 -17.97 3.93
N ASP A 214 -5.79 -18.14 5.16
CA ASP A 214 -7.01 -17.53 5.68
C ASP A 214 -6.70 -16.20 6.38
N PHE A 215 -7.34 -15.12 5.92
CA PHE A 215 -7.08 -13.76 6.35
C PHE A 215 -8.00 -13.32 7.48
N HIS A 216 -7.44 -12.58 8.44
CA HIS A 216 -8.22 -11.86 9.46
C HIS A 216 -8.84 -10.58 8.87
N ALA A 217 -9.81 -9.97 9.55
CA ALA A 217 -10.57 -8.84 9.00
C ALA A 217 -9.71 -7.64 8.57
N ASP A 218 -8.62 -7.37 9.28
CA ASP A 218 -7.76 -6.19 9.10
C ASP A 218 -6.46 -6.48 8.33
N TRP A 219 -6.38 -7.62 7.64
CA TRP A 219 -5.13 -8.12 7.05
C TRP A 219 -4.47 -7.15 6.07
N ARG A 220 -5.20 -6.22 5.46
CA ARG A 220 -4.62 -5.25 4.51
C ARG A 220 -3.86 -4.12 5.19
N LYS A 221 -4.09 -3.86 6.48
CA LYS A 221 -3.52 -2.71 7.17
C LYS A 221 -1.99 -2.78 7.16
N THR A 222 -1.37 -1.76 6.58
CA THR A 222 0.08 -1.52 6.59
C THR A 222 0.34 -0.04 6.81
N ASP A 223 1.57 0.34 7.16
CA ASP A 223 1.88 1.75 7.30
C ASP A 223 1.72 2.51 5.98
N LEU A 224 1.11 3.68 6.11
CA LEU A 224 0.63 4.52 5.04
C LEU A 224 1.43 5.84 4.93
N GLY A 225 2.32 6.16 5.86
CA GLY A 225 2.96 7.48 5.97
C GLY A 225 3.85 7.85 4.77
N TRP A 226 4.34 6.84 4.05
CA TRP A 226 5.13 7.03 2.83
C TRP A 226 4.27 7.25 1.57
N ARG A 227 2.96 6.94 1.61
CA ARG A 227 2.06 7.03 0.45
C ARG A 227 1.61 8.47 0.20
N LYS A 228 2.03 9.04 -0.93
CA LYS A 228 1.70 10.43 -1.28
C LYS A 228 0.30 10.57 -1.84
N SER A 229 -0.25 9.53 -2.44
CA SER A 229 -1.64 9.45 -2.90
C SER A 229 -2.66 9.75 -1.78
N LEU A 230 -2.30 9.51 -0.51
CA LEU A 230 -3.16 9.79 0.64
C LEU A 230 -3.39 11.28 0.91
N ARG A 231 -2.60 12.17 0.31
CA ARG A 231 -2.87 13.61 0.38
C ARG A 231 -4.23 13.98 -0.21
N SER A 232 -4.69 13.16 -1.15
CA SER A 232 -5.96 13.34 -1.86
C SER A 232 -7.08 12.45 -1.32
N VAL A 233 -6.79 11.58 -0.33
CA VAL A 233 -7.85 10.91 0.42
C VAL A 233 -8.47 11.95 1.35
N PRO A 234 -9.78 12.21 1.25
CA PRO A 234 -10.47 13.24 2.00
C PRO A 234 -10.67 12.81 3.46
N LEU A 235 -9.58 12.84 4.21
CA LEU A 235 -9.61 12.80 5.66
C LEU A 235 -9.59 14.24 6.18
N PRO A 236 -10.73 14.80 6.61
CA PRO A 236 -10.78 16.16 7.11
C PRO A 236 -10.13 16.21 8.49
N LEU A 237 -8.80 16.36 8.54
CA LEU A 237 -8.11 16.61 9.81
C LEU A 237 -8.52 17.95 10.42
N GLY A 238 -8.88 18.92 9.59
CA GLY A 238 -9.29 20.26 10.04
C GLY A 238 -8.12 21.16 10.50
N PHE A 239 -6.86 20.72 10.34
CA PHE A 239 -5.68 21.50 10.69
C PHE A 239 -4.50 21.29 9.73
N LEU A 240 -3.60 22.27 9.67
CA LEU A 240 -2.25 22.10 9.15
C LEU A 240 -1.27 22.05 10.30
N GLY A 241 -0.20 21.26 10.15
CA GLY A 241 0.85 21.17 11.15
C GLY A 241 2.14 20.58 10.62
N TYR A 242 3.13 20.48 11.49
CA TYR A 242 4.40 19.82 11.21
C TYR A 242 4.98 19.21 12.51
N ALA A 243 5.78 18.16 12.37
CA ALA A 243 6.53 17.60 13.49
C ALA A 243 7.70 18.54 13.82
N LEU A 244 7.87 18.89 15.10
CA LEU A 244 8.92 19.82 15.52
C LEU A 244 10.33 19.31 15.21
N GLY A 245 11.17 20.19 14.67
CA GLY A 245 12.60 19.93 14.54
C GLY A 245 13.33 19.98 15.89
N ARG A 246 14.61 19.54 15.91
CA ARG A 246 15.43 19.46 17.13
C ARG A 246 15.50 20.79 17.91
N GLU A 247 15.77 21.90 17.23
CA GLU A 247 15.89 23.21 17.91
C GLU A 247 14.56 23.70 18.50
N GLU A 248 13.45 23.49 17.79
CA GLU A 248 12.12 23.84 18.31
C GLU A 248 11.75 22.98 19.52
N ARG A 249 12.08 21.69 19.51
CA ARG A 249 11.92 20.79 20.66
C ARG A 249 12.70 21.29 21.87
N ARG A 250 13.97 21.69 21.67
CA ARG A 250 14.82 22.24 22.74
C ARG A 250 14.22 23.51 23.35
N THR A 251 13.76 24.44 22.51
CA THR A 251 13.07 25.66 22.95
C THR A 251 11.78 25.35 23.71
N ALA A 252 11.00 24.37 23.24
CA ALA A 252 9.78 23.89 23.90
C ALA A 252 10.04 22.99 25.11
N LYS A 253 11.31 22.68 25.45
CA LYS A 253 11.72 21.74 26.50
C LYS A 253 11.07 20.36 26.35
N LEU A 254 10.89 19.91 25.12
CA LEU A 254 10.35 18.60 24.80
C LEU A 254 11.49 17.58 24.63
N PRO A 255 11.31 16.34 25.11
CA PRO A 255 12.25 15.26 24.86
C PRO A 255 12.34 14.91 23.37
N ASP A 256 13.53 14.49 22.95
CA ASP A 256 13.77 13.87 21.65
C ASP A 256 13.08 12.50 21.56
N GLY A 257 12.81 12.01 20.34
CA GLY A 257 12.20 10.69 20.15
C GLY A 257 10.73 10.60 20.55
N ARG A 258 10.08 11.74 20.83
CA ARG A 258 8.67 11.80 21.26
C ARG A 258 7.79 12.54 20.26
N LEU A 259 6.50 12.20 20.23
CA LEU A 259 5.52 12.88 19.38
C LEU A 259 5.47 14.38 19.73
N ALA A 260 5.55 15.23 18.71
CA ALA A 260 5.44 16.68 18.85
C ALA A 260 4.99 17.30 17.53
N ILE A 261 3.68 17.31 17.26
CA ILE A 261 3.10 17.91 16.05
C ILE A 261 2.49 19.26 16.41
N LYS A 262 3.03 20.33 15.83
CA LYS A 262 2.52 21.69 16.04
C LYS A 262 1.39 21.99 15.09
N VAL A 263 0.25 22.39 15.64
CA VAL A 263 -0.89 22.91 14.89
C VAL A 263 -0.62 24.37 14.50
N VAL A 264 -0.45 24.64 13.21
CA VAL A 264 -0.11 25.99 12.70
C VAL A 264 -1.31 26.76 12.18
N SER A 265 -2.35 26.05 11.74
CA SER A 265 -3.59 26.66 11.29
C SER A 265 -4.75 25.68 11.44
N LEU A 266 -5.95 26.24 11.62
CA LEU A 266 -7.20 25.51 11.63
C LEU A 266 -7.97 25.87 10.37
N ARG A 267 -8.58 24.87 9.74
CA ARG A 267 -9.49 25.05 8.61
C ARG A 267 -10.97 24.92 9.02
N GLY A 268 -11.23 24.65 10.29
CA GLY A 268 -12.58 24.37 10.83
C GLY A 268 -13.04 22.94 10.53
N GLY A 269 -13.99 22.44 11.33
CA GLY A 269 -14.55 21.10 11.18
C GLY A 269 -13.53 19.95 11.35
N GLY A 270 -13.89 18.77 10.86
CA GLY A 270 -13.01 17.61 10.85
C GLY A 270 -12.57 17.15 12.24
N LEU A 271 -11.44 16.44 12.31
CA LEU A 271 -10.88 15.95 13.57
C LEU A 271 -10.52 17.10 14.52
N ALA A 272 -9.96 18.19 14.00
CA ALA A 272 -9.60 19.37 14.80
C ALA A 272 -10.81 20.03 15.46
N GLY A 273 -11.88 20.25 14.70
CA GLY A 273 -13.12 20.79 15.22
C GLY A 273 -13.76 19.86 16.24
N ASN A 274 -13.81 18.55 15.94
CA ASN A 274 -14.38 17.54 16.82
C ASN A 274 -13.63 17.42 18.17
N LEU A 275 -12.34 17.72 18.19
CA LEU A 275 -11.49 17.68 19.39
C LEU A 275 -11.35 19.03 20.09
N GLY A 276 -11.74 20.14 19.45
CA GLY A 276 -11.45 21.49 19.95
C GLY A 276 -9.95 21.83 19.94
N LEU A 277 -9.24 21.41 18.89
CA LEU A 277 -7.84 21.82 18.68
C LEU A 277 -7.76 23.33 18.43
N GLU A 278 -6.71 23.94 18.97
CA GLU A 278 -6.41 25.36 18.82
C GLU A 278 -5.11 25.58 18.05
N LYS A 279 -4.99 26.74 17.39
CA LYS A 279 -3.73 27.15 16.77
C LYS A 279 -2.66 27.28 17.85
N GLY A 280 -1.52 26.62 17.65
CA GLY A 280 -0.41 26.59 18.60
C GLY A 280 -0.37 25.33 19.47
N ASP A 281 -1.43 24.52 19.49
CA ASP A 281 -1.40 23.23 20.17
C ASP A 281 -0.23 22.36 19.69
N LEU A 282 0.48 21.75 20.64
CA LEU A 282 1.47 20.72 20.37
C LEU A 282 0.86 19.36 20.71
N ILE A 283 0.51 18.57 19.69
CA ILE A 283 0.03 17.20 19.87
C ILE A 283 1.22 16.33 20.30
N VAL A 284 1.13 15.75 21.50
CA VAL A 284 2.21 14.98 22.14
C VAL A 284 1.83 13.53 22.44
N SER A 285 0.56 13.15 22.26
CA SER A 285 0.11 11.77 22.40
C SER A 285 -1.14 11.49 21.55
N LEU A 286 -1.23 10.27 21.01
CA LEU A 286 -2.43 9.69 20.39
C LEU A 286 -2.76 8.37 21.07
N ALA A 287 -3.91 8.30 21.74
CA ALA A 287 -4.34 7.15 22.54
C ALA A 287 -3.26 6.63 23.49
N GLY A 288 -2.59 7.54 24.22
CA GLY A 288 -1.52 7.22 25.16
C GLY A 288 -0.15 6.93 24.52
N ARG A 289 -0.09 6.80 23.19
CA ARG A 289 1.16 6.58 22.46
C ARG A 289 1.80 7.90 22.05
N SER A 290 3.10 7.98 22.30
CA SER A 290 3.88 9.22 22.25
C SER A 290 5.26 8.99 21.60
N ASP A 291 5.43 7.86 20.90
CA ASP A 291 6.52 7.63 19.97
C ASP A 291 6.59 8.74 18.91
N GLU A 292 7.80 9.18 18.56
CA GLU A 292 8.01 10.17 17.51
C GLU A 292 7.43 9.72 16.17
N ARG A 293 6.76 10.66 15.50
CA ARG A 293 6.13 10.47 14.20
C ARG A 293 6.17 11.76 13.41
N THR A 294 6.30 11.64 12.09
CA THR A 294 6.00 12.74 11.20
C THR A 294 4.49 13.01 11.16
N LEU A 295 4.08 14.11 10.53
CA LEU A 295 2.65 14.34 10.31
C LEU A 295 2.02 13.26 9.43
N ASP A 296 2.73 12.75 8.42
CA ASP A 296 2.21 11.70 7.53
C ASP A 296 2.05 10.36 8.29
N ASP A 297 3.00 10.01 9.17
CA ASP A 297 2.90 8.80 10.02
C ASP A 297 1.78 8.92 11.06
N PHE A 298 1.56 10.12 11.60
CA PHE A 298 0.42 10.39 12.49
C PHE A 298 -0.92 10.21 11.77
N LYS A 299 -1.03 10.66 10.51
CA LYS A 299 -2.22 10.41 9.68
C LYS A 299 -2.39 8.92 9.38
N SER A 300 -1.31 8.22 9.02
CA SER A 300 -1.28 6.77 8.85
C SER A 300 -1.85 6.06 10.08
N ASP A 301 -1.39 6.43 11.28
CA ASP A 301 -1.84 5.82 12.53
C ASP A 301 -3.33 6.07 12.80
N LEU A 302 -3.83 7.29 12.50
CA LEU A 302 -5.26 7.59 12.59
C LEU A 302 -6.09 6.71 11.65
N LEU A 303 -5.72 6.65 10.37
CA LEU A 303 -6.43 5.90 9.32
C LEU A 303 -6.48 4.39 9.61
N ARG A 304 -5.42 3.85 10.21
CA ARG A 304 -5.33 2.42 10.57
C ARG A 304 -6.19 2.04 11.77
N ARG A 305 -6.42 2.97 12.70
CA ARG A 305 -7.08 2.66 13.98
C ARG A 305 -8.53 3.08 14.09
N TYR A 306 -8.92 4.18 13.45
CA TYR A 306 -10.23 4.80 13.71
C TYR A 306 -11.15 4.73 12.49
N ALA A 307 -12.36 4.25 12.71
CA ALA A 307 -13.54 4.38 11.87
C ALA A 307 -14.28 5.71 12.16
N PRO A 308 -15.06 6.24 11.19
CA PRO A 308 -15.95 7.36 11.47
C PRO A 308 -16.79 7.14 12.74
N GLY A 309 -16.83 8.14 13.61
CA GLY A 309 -17.53 8.08 14.89
C GLY A 309 -16.71 7.48 16.05
N ASP A 310 -15.60 6.78 15.78
CA ASP A 310 -14.75 6.24 16.84
C ASP A 310 -14.20 7.36 17.71
N LYS A 311 -14.13 7.12 19.02
CA LYS A 311 -13.65 8.10 19.99
C LYS A 311 -12.13 8.22 19.94
N VAL A 312 -11.63 9.33 19.40
CA VAL A 312 -10.20 9.69 19.39
C VAL A 312 -9.85 10.39 20.70
N ARG A 313 -8.66 10.07 21.24
CA ARG A 313 -8.06 10.79 22.37
C ARG A 313 -6.67 11.31 22.00
N LEU A 314 -6.48 12.62 22.12
CA LEU A 314 -5.18 13.28 21.97
C LEU A 314 -4.76 13.90 23.30
N THR A 315 -3.46 13.91 23.59
CA THR A 315 -2.89 14.81 24.59
C THR A 315 -2.18 15.93 23.85
N VAL A 316 -2.48 17.18 24.20
CA VAL A 316 -1.85 18.37 23.64
C VAL A 316 -1.20 19.21 24.73
N LEU A 317 -0.17 19.96 24.38
CA LEU A 317 0.30 21.09 25.18
C LEU A 317 -0.28 22.38 24.60
N ARG A 318 -1.04 23.10 25.43
CA ARG A 318 -1.63 24.42 25.13
C ARG A 318 -1.17 25.40 26.20
N ASP A 319 -0.48 26.46 25.78
CA ASP A 319 0.11 27.46 26.69
C ASP A 319 0.93 26.84 27.84
N GLY A 320 1.68 25.77 27.51
CA GLY A 320 2.50 25.02 28.47
C GLY A 320 1.74 24.07 29.39
N LYS A 321 0.41 23.99 29.31
CA LYS A 321 -0.42 23.06 30.08
C LYS A 321 -0.76 21.83 29.25
N SER A 322 -0.71 20.66 29.89
CA SER A 322 -1.14 19.40 29.27
C SER A 322 -2.66 19.27 29.35
N LEU A 323 -3.32 19.06 28.21
CA LEU A 323 -4.75 18.87 28.08
C LEU A 323 -5.04 17.55 27.36
N GLU A 324 -6.03 16.80 27.83
CA GLU A 324 -6.58 15.66 27.10
C GLU A 324 -7.81 16.11 26.30
N LEU A 325 -7.74 15.96 24.99
CA LEU A 325 -8.82 16.28 24.06
C LEU A 325 -9.44 14.99 23.54
N THR A 326 -10.76 14.97 23.44
CA THR A 326 -11.51 13.78 23.07
C THR A 326 -12.69 14.14 22.20
N GLY A 327 -12.93 13.36 21.15
CA GLY A 327 -13.97 13.64 20.17
C GLY A 327 -14.08 12.53 19.12
N PRO A 328 -15.16 12.51 18.33
CA PRO A 328 -15.35 11.50 17.29
C PRO A 328 -14.38 11.69 16.13
N PHE A 329 -13.87 10.60 15.58
CA PHE A 329 -13.16 10.60 14.31
C PHE A 329 -14.14 11.01 13.20
N PRO A 330 -13.76 11.95 12.32
CA PRO A 330 -14.71 12.49 11.35
C PRO A 330 -15.14 11.44 10.31
N PRO A 331 -16.29 11.65 9.65
CA PRO A 331 -16.64 10.93 8.44
C PRO A 331 -15.57 11.13 7.35
N TRP A 332 -15.50 10.18 6.43
CA TRP A 332 -14.64 10.27 5.25
C TRP A 332 -15.55 10.66 4.09
N ASP A 333 -15.65 11.96 3.86
CA ASP A 333 -16.47 12.56 2.81
C ASP A 333 -15.74 13.75 2.20
N THR A 334 -16.11 14.09 0.97
CA THR A 334 -15.64 15.30 0.32
C THR A 334 -16.65 15.79 -0.70
N THR A 335 -16.66 17.11 -0.87
CA THR A 335 -17.36 17.80 -1.96
C THR A 335 -16.39 18.24 -3.06
N ASP A 336 -15.09 18.01 -2.88
CA ASP A 336 -14.07 18.37 -3.85
C ASP A 336 -14.27 17.61 -5.15
N THR A 337 -14.10 18.29 -6.28
CA THR A 337 -14.18 17.70 -7.62
C THR A 337 -12.83 17.67 -8.33
N SER A 338 -11.76 18.07 -7.64
CA SER A 338 -10.38 18.11 -8.14
C SER A 338 -9.41 17.70 -7.04
N VAL A 339 -8.27 17.14 -7.45
CA VAL A 339 -7.16 16.83 -6.53
C VAL A 339 -6.23 18.04 -6.38
N PRO A 340 -5.53 18.21 -5.23
CA PRO A 340 -4.65 19.34 -4.95
C PRO A 340 -3.45 19.52 -5.90
#